data_AF-A0A1C6I860-F1
#
_entry.id   AF-A0A1C6I860-F1
#
_cell.length_a   1.000
_cell.length_b   1.000
_cell.length_c   1.000
_cell.angle_alpha   90.00
_cell.angle_beta   90.00
_cell.angle_gamma   90.00
#
_symmetry.space_group_name_H-M   'P 1'
#
loop_
_entity.id
_entity.type
_entity.pdbx_description
1 polymer ?
#
loop_
_entity_poly.entity_id
_entity_poly.type
_entity_poly.pdbx_seq_one_letter_code
_entity_poly.pdbx_strand_id
1 'polypeptide(L)'
;MIKSNDFITIGTEEEIRGFQRKLDFSDDRIGMYYSALHPAYQDCVCEVIGDLIAGQDFFGYNFSQFLKSNKKAVTSVSQLLISRVLTDNSAEYLTKEEFEIFQYSGNEFQLNKQLDCAKKTQILKENTILSKYINVICQYFMIDIDLLKKGKGKYYVVKGEWLEQINDDNAFQDEYRKKMEENWNTTLYFKQYENYLRKNGKISSSESIIEEYPAAITYSGAYLLLKQQKKKAAELKAINSLIMHLYYCQHIYKFTDTLSLDENSL
;
A
#
# COMPACT_ATOMS: atom_id res chain seq x y z
N MET A 1 8.57 -16.06 9.56
CA MET A 1 8.81 -16.42 8.15
C MET A 1 7.94 -15.52 7.30
N ILE A 2 8.57 -14.53 6.66
CA ILE A 2 7.92 -13.58 5.78
C ILE A 2 7.27 -14.32 4.60
N LYS A 3 6.03 -13.99 4.28
CA LYS A 3 5.37 -14.37 3.02
C LYS A 3 5.33 -13.14 2.13
N SER A 4 5.88 -13.25 0.92
CA SER A 4 5.96 -12.15 -0.03
C SER A 4 5.39 -12.58 -1.37
N ASN A 5 4.68 -11.67 -2.03
CA ASN A 5 4.42 -11.74 -3.46
C ASN A 5 4.99 -10.47 -4.13
N ASP A 6 4.79 -10.35 -5.44
CA ASP A 6 5.31 -9.22 -6.23
C ASP A 6 4.88 -7.83 -5.70
N PHE A 7 3.85 -7.77 -4.86
CA PHE A 7 3.24 -6.53 -4.40
C PHE A 7 3.30 -6.32 -2.87
N ILE A 8 2.89 -7.32 -2.09
CA ILE A 8 2.76 -7.21 -0.64
C ILE A 8 3.63 -8.25 0.06
N THR A 9 4.24 -7.83 1.15
CA THR A 9 5.03 -8.64 2.05
C THR A 9 4.35 -8.61 3.41
N ILE A 10 4.01 -9.78 3.96
CA ILE A 10 3.40 -9.94 5.29
C ILE A 10 4.34 -10.72 6.20
N GLY A 11 4.32 -10.39 7.49
CA GLY A 11 5.17 -11.01 8.50
C GLY A 11 4.76 -10.57 9.91
N THR A 12 5.61 -10.86 10.89
CA THR A 12 5.50 -10.31 12.24
C THR A 12 5.76 -8.80 12.26
N GLU A 13 5.37 -8.12 13.34
CA GLU A 13 5.64 -6.68 13.53
C GLU A 13 7.14 -6.37 13.42
N GLU A 14 7.99 -7.21 14.02
CA GLU A 14 9.44 -7.04 13.97
C GLU A 14 9.99 -7.23 12.56
N GLU A 15 9.56 -8.28 11.85
CA GLU A 15 9.96 -8.56 10.47
C GLU A 15 9.56 -7.41 9.54
N ILE A 16 8.32 -6.89 9.64
CA ILE A 16 7.84 -5.80 8.77
C ILE A 16 8.42 -4.44 9.15
N ARG A 17 8.68 -4.19 10.42
CA ARG A 17 9.40 -2.99 10.86
C ARG A 17 10.80 -2.97 10.28
N GLY A 18 11.53 -4.08 10.34
CA GLY A 18 12.87 -4.24 9.75
C GLY A 18 12.89 -4.43 8.23
N PHE A 19 11.73 -4.63 7.59
CA PHE A 19 11.68 -4.86 6.15
C PHE A 19 12.06 -3.59 5.36
N GLN A 20 13.17 -3.71 4.63
CA GLN A 20 13.69 -2.73 3.68
C GLN A 20 12.92 -2.84 2.36
N ARG A 21 12.12 -1.82 2.04
CA ARG A 21 11.37 -1.77 0.76
C ARG A 21 12.31 -1.36 -0.37
N LYS A 22 12.08 -1.88 -1.57
CA LYS A 22 12.91 -1.55 -2.74
C LYS A 22 12.53 -0.19 -3.29
N LEU A 23 13.45 0.78 -3.28
CA LEU A 23 13.22 2.07 -3.93
C LEU A 23 12.99 1.89 -5.43
N ASP A 24 11.92 2.50 -5.94
CA ASP A 24 11.67 2.59 -7.38
C ASP A 24 12.25 3.91 -7.91
N PHE A 25 13.20 3.79 -8.83
CA PHE A 25 13.82 4.92 -9.50
C PHE A 25 13.18 5.22 -10.86
N SER A 26 12.16 4.47 -11.28
CA SER A 26 11.67 4.37 -12.66
C SER A 26 12.82 4.08 -13.63
N ASP A 27 12.81 4.66 -14.84
CA ASP A 27 13.87 4.49 -15.84
C ASP A 27 15.09 5.42 -15.61
N ASP A 28 15.27 5.91 -14.38
CA ASP A 28 16.36 6.81 -14.03
C ASP A 28 17.67 6.04 -13.89
N ARG A 29 18.71 6.50 -14.60
CA ARG A 29 20.05 5.87 -14.59
C ARG A 29 20.62 5.76 -13.18
N ILE A 30 20.21 6.63 -12.26
CA ILE A 30 20.66 6.58 -10.87
C ILE A 30 20.28 5.26 -10.19
N GLY A 31 19.17 4.63 -10.59
CA GLY A 31 18.72 3.35 -10.06
C GLY A 31 19.69 2.20 -10.34
N MET A 32 20.42 2.25 -11.46
CA MET A 32 21.45 1.25 -11.78
C MET A 32 22.60 1.31 -10.79
N TYR A 33 23.09 2.52 -10.48
CA TYR A 33 24.17 2.72 -9.51
C TYR A 33 23.72 2.32 -8.11
N TYR A 34 22.52 2.72 -7.69
CA TYR A 34 21.94 2.33 -6.40
C TYR A 34 21.84 0.80 -6.26
N SER A 35 21.34 0.11 -7.28
CA SER A 35 21.15 -1.34 -7.25
C SER A 35 22.46 -2.12 -7.14
N ALA A 36 23.57 -1.53 -7.55
CA ALA A 36 24.92 -2.11 -7.43
C ALA A 36 25.59 -1.82 -6.08
N LEU A 37 25.05 -0.91 -5.26
CA LEU A 37 25.60 -0.62 -3.93
C LEU A 37 25.48 -1.82 -2.99
N HIS A 38 26.44 -1.93 -2.07
CA HIS A 38 26.37 -2.82 -0.93
C HIS A 38 25.10 -2.53 -0.12
N PRO A 39 24.41 -3.55 0.45
CA PRO A 39 23.16 -3.34 1.18
C PRO A 39 23.23 -2.24 2.25
N ALA A 40 24.31 -2.18 3.04
CA ALA A 40 24.49 -1.11 4.04
C ALA A 40 24.49 0.32 3.46
N TYR A 41 24.96 0.50 2.22
CA TYR A 41 24.92 1.79 1.53
C TYR A 41 23.54 2.08 0.93
N GLN A 42 22.83 1.04 0.48
CA GLN A 42 21.42 1.16 0.10
C GLN A 42 20.58 1.61 1.30
N ASP A 43 20.84 1.04 2.48
CA ASP A 43 20.17 1.38 3.74
C ASP A 43 20.40 2.84 4.12
N CYS A 44 21.65 3.30 4.06
CA CYS A 44 21.97 4.72 4.28
C CYS A 44 21.20 5.64 3.32
N VAL A 45 21.15 5.33 2.03
CA VAL A 45 20.40 6.14 1.05
C VAL A 45 18.89 6.12 1.36
N CYS A 46 18.32 4.97 1.71
CA CYS A 46 16.92 4.84 2.10
C CYS A 46 16.59 5.68 3.33
N GLU A 47 17.42 5.64 4.37
CA GLU A 47 17.24 6.43 5.59
C GLU A 47 17.25 7.93 5.29
N VAL A 48 18.25 8.41 4.53
CA VAL A 48 18.34 9.83 4.17
C VAL A 48 17.12 10.27 3.34
N ILE A 49 16.68 9.47 2.37
CA ILE A 49 15.46 9.79 1.61
C ILE A 49 14.24 9.81 2.55
N GLY A 50 14.13 8.84 3.46
CA GLY A 50 13.06 8.74 4.44
C GLY A 50 12.96 9.98 5.32
N ASP A 51 14.08 10.46 5.84
CA ASP A 51 14.16 11.70 6.63
C ASP A 51 13.74 12.91 5.80
N LEU A 52 14.25 13.02 4.57
CA LEU A 52 13.93 14.11 3.66
C LEU A 52 12.42 14.18 3.36
N ILE A 53 11.72 13.05 3.28
CA ILE A 53 10.27 13.00 3.05
C ILE A 53 9.45 12.82 4.33
N ALA A 54 10.07 12.95 5.51
CA ALA A 54 9.44 12.84 6.82
C ALA A 54 8.64 11.53 7.00
N GLY A 55 9.21 10.41 6.55
CA GLY A 55 8.60 9.08 6.63
C GLY A 55 7.33 8.89 5.79
N GLN A 56 6.97 9.86 4.94
CA GLN A 56 5.89 9.72 3.97
C GLN A 56 6.32 8.83 2.80
N ASP A 57 5.37 8.40 1.97
CA ASP A 57 5.66 7.78 0.69
C ASP A 57 4.79 8.42 -0.40
N PHE A 58 5.11 8.13 -1.67
CA PHE A 58 4.29 8.56 -2.78
C PHE A 58 2.99 7.77 -2.83
N PHE A 59 1.93 8.33 -2.23
CA PHE A 59 0.60 7.72 -2.19
C PHE A 59 0.12 7.24 -3.57
N GLY A 60 0.18 8.09 -4.58
CA GLY A 60 -0.30 7.78 -5.92
C GLY A 60 0.46 6.63 -6.59
N TYR A 61 1.76 6.51 -6.30
CA TYR A 61 2.55 5.36 -6.73
C TYR A 61 2.11 4.08 -6.02
N ASN A 62 1.99 4.10 -4.69
CA ASN A 62 1.55 2.95 -3.91
C ASN A 62 0.15 2.49 -4.35
N PHE A 63 -0.77 3.43 -4.56
CA PHE A 63 -2.12 3.15 -5.07
C PHE A 63 -2.10 2.57 -6.50
N SER A 64 -1.23 3.08 -7.37
CA SER A 64 -1.04 2.53 -8.72
C SER A 64 -0.54 1.09 -8.67
N GLN A 65 0.44 0.80 -7.82
CA GLN A 65 0.95 -0.57 -7.64
C GLN A 65 -0.11 -1.50 -7.06
N PHE A 66 -0.92 -1.01 -6.11
CA PHE A 66 -2.04 -1.74 -5.55
C PHE A 66 -3.08 -2.13 -6.61
N LEU A 67 -3.46 -1.20 -7.48
CA LEU A 67 -4.42 -1.51 -8.55
C LEU A 67 -3.82 -2.49 -9.58
N LYS A 68 -2.53 -2.36 -9.89
CA LYS A 68 -1.82 -3.28 -10.80
C LYS A 68 -1.75 -4.70 -10.24
N SER A 69 -1.48 -4.85 -8.95
CA SER A 69 -1.38 -6.16 -8.31
C SER A 69 -2.72 -6.87 -8.27
N ASN A 70 -3.78 -6.16 -7.90
CA ASN A 70 -5.14 -6.72 -7.87
C ASN A 70 -5.64 -7.11 -9.27
N LYS A 71 -5.24 -6.40 -10.34
CA LYS A 71 -5.54 -6.80 -11.72
C LYS A 71 -4.82 -8.11 -12.13
N LYS A 72 -3.70 -8.44 -11.51
CA LYS A 72 -2.91 -9.67 -11.79
C LYS A 72 -3.18 -10.80 -10.81
N ALA A 73 -3.97 -10.57 -9.77
CA ALA A 73 -4.32 -11.58 -8.78
C ALA A 73 -5.20 -12.68 -9.39
N VAL A 74 -5.30 -13.82 -8.70
CA VAL A 74 -6.11 -14.97 -9.13
C VAL A 74 -7.57 -14.57 -9.38
N THR A 75 -8.15 -13.75 -8.51
CA THR A 75 -9.52 -13.23 -8.63
C THR A 75 -9.61 -11.91 -9.40
N SER A 76 -8.52 -11.49 -10.06
CA SER A 76 -8.34 -10.28 -10.88
C SER A 76 -9.44 -9.22 -10.74
N VAL A 77 -9.19 -8.17 -9.94
CA VAL A 77 -10.13 -7.06 -9.78
C VAL A 77 -9.67 -5.84 -10.57
N SER A 78 -10.49 -5.40 -11.53
CA SER A 78 -10.19 -4.22 -12.35
C SER A 78 -10.59 -2.92 -11.66
N GLN A 79 -9.91 -1.81 -11.98
CA GLN A 79 -10.30 -0.47 -11.49
C GLN A 79 -11.72 -0.07 -11.89
N LEU A 80 -12.18 -0.49 -13.07
CA LEU A 80 -13.56 -0.22 -13.51
C LEU A 80 -14.56 -0.92 -12.58
N LEU A 81 -14.28 -2.17 -12.19
CA LEU A 81 -15.12 -2.89 -11.24
C LEU A 81 -15.10 -2.22 -9.85
N ILE A 82 -13.94 -1.76 -9.39
CA ILE A 82 -13.83 -0.96 -8.15
C ILE A 82 -14.68 0.30 -8.25
N SER A 83 -14.66 0.98 -9.40
CA SER A 83 -15.42 2.22 -9.63
C SER A 83 -16.93 1.97 -9.62
N ARG A 84 -17.38 0.80 -10.09
CA ARG A 84 -18.79 0.38 -10.00
C ARG A 84 -19.23 0.19 -8.56
N VAL A 85 -18.47 -0.59 -7.79
CA VAL A 85 -18.74 -0.81 -6.36
C VAL A 85 -18.81 0.52 -5.60
N LEU A 86 -17.89 1.45 -5.87
CA LEU A 86 -17.95 2.79 -5.29
C LEU A 86 -19.19 3.58 -5.72
N THR A 87 -19.61 3.46 -6.98
CA THR A 87 -20.83 4.11 -7.48
C THR A 87 -22.06 3.58 -6.77
N ASP A 88 -22.21 2.25 -6.73
CA ASP A 88 -23.37 1.56 -6.17
C ASP A 88 -23.52 1.87 -4.67
N ASN A 89 -22.40 2.01 -3.96
CA ASN A 89 -22.36 2.28 -2.52
C ASN A 89 -22.19 3.76 -2.19
N SER A 90 -22.30 4.67 -3.16
CA SER A 90 -21.96 6.09 -2.98
C SER A 90 -22.80 6.80 -1.91
N ALA A 91 -24.06 6.40 -1.72
CA ALA A 91 -24.94 6.94 -0.68
C ALA A 91 -24.43 6.66 0.75
N GLU A 92 -23.60 5.62 0.91
CA GLU A 92 -23.25 5.06 2.22
C GLU A 92 -22.08 5.78 2.88
N TYR A 93 -21.26 6.46 2.08
CA TYR A 93 -20.01 7.06 2.56
C TYR A 93 -19.84 8.53 2.16
N LEU A 94 -20.73 9.07 1.33
CA LEU A 94 -20.80 10.49 1.01
C LEU A 94 -21.75 11.21 1.97
N THR A 95 -21.51 12.51 2.21
CA THR A 95 -22.55 13.33 2.87
C THR A 95 -23.73 13.50 1.94
N LYS A 96 -24.89 13.91 2.48
CA LYS A 96 -26.06 14.20 1.66
C LYS A 96 -25.75 15.18 0.52
N GLU A 97 -25.03 16.26 0.81
CA GLU A 97 -24.67 17.25 -0.22
C GLU A 97 -23.71 16.67 -1.27
N GLU A 98 -22.70 15.90 -0.85
CA GLU A 98 -21.76 15.24 -1.76
C GLU A 98 -22.45 14.19 -2.63
N PHE A 99 -23.39 13.43 -2.07
CA PHE A 99 -24.16 12.42 -2.77
C PHE A 99 -25.11 13.04 -3.79
N GLU A 100 -25.80 14.14 -3.45
CA GLU A 100 -26.63 14.89 -4.39
C GLU A 100 -25.79 15.36 -5.59
N ILE A 101 -24.62 15.97 -5.35
CA ILE A 101 -23.66 16.37 -6.41
C ILE A 101 -23.22 15.16 -7.24
N PHE A 102 -22.96 14.03 -6.58
CA PHE A 102 -22.59 12.78 -7.23
C PHE A 102 -23.72 12.26 -8.12
N GLN A 103 -24.98 12.30 -7.72
CA GLN A 103 -26.09 11.83 -8.56
C GLN A 103 -26.25 12.63 -9.87
N TYR A 104 -25.94 13.93 -9.85
CA TYR A 104 -26.03 14.78 -11.05
C TYR A 104 -24.88 14.56 -12.05
N SER A 105 -23.74 14.06 -11.59
CA SER A 105 -22.51 14.05 -12.40
C SER A 105 -21.76 12.74 -12.34
N GLY A 106 -21.65 12.14 -11.16
CA GLY A 106 -20.96 10.89 -10.87
C GLY A 106 -21.56 9.67 -11.55
N ASN A 107 -20.69 8.93 -12.21
CA ASN A 107 -20.91 7.55 -12.62
C ASN A 107 -19.59 6.79 -12.54
N GLU A 108 -19.64 5.48 -12.78
CA GLU A 108 -18.47 4.60 -12.73
C GLU A 108 -17.30 5.10 -13.59
N PHE A 109 -17.57 5.73 -14.74
CA PHE A 109 -16.52 6.26 -15.62
C PHE A 109 -15.86 7.51 -15.06
N GLN A 110 -16.63 8.39 -14.40
CA GLN A 110 -16.07 9.56 -13.74
C GLN A 110 -15.25 9.18 -12.52
N LEU A 111 -15.74 8.26 -11.69
CA LEU A 111 -14.97 7.70 -10.58
C LEU A 111 -13.69 7.05 -11.08
N ASN A 112 -13.77 6.27 -12.16
CA ASN A 112 -12.58 5.67 -12.76
C ASN A 112 -11.55 6.73 -13.17
N LYS A 113 -11.97 7.86 -13.75
CA LYS A 113 -11.08 9.00 -14.04
C LYS A 113 -10.52 9.65 -12.77
N GLN A 114 -11.32 9.79 -11.72
CA GLN A 114 -10.86 10.33 -10.43
C GLN A 114 -9.82 9.41 -9.79
N LEU A 115 -9.97 8.09 -9.90
CA LEU A 115 -8.95 7.12 -9.46
C LEU A 115 -7.68 7.19 -10.32
N ASP A 116 -7.79 7.49 -11.62
CA ASP A 116 -6.60 7.77 -12.45
C ASP A 116 -5.87 9.05 -12.01
N CYS A 117 -6.61 10.07 -11.57
CA CYS A 117 -6.02 11.26 -10.95
C CYS A 117 -5.37 10.92 -9.60
N ALA A 118 -5.97 10.02 -8.80
CA ALA A 118 -5.43 9.60 -7.51
C ALA A 118 -4.04 8.95 -7.62
N LYS A 119 -3.76 8.25 -8.72
CA LYS A 119 -2.42 7.68 -9.02
C LYS A 119 -1.31 8.74 -9.15
N LYS A 120 -1.67 10.00 -9.32
CA LYS A 120 -0.73 11.14 -9.44
C LYS A 120 -0.64 11.95 -8.14
N THR A 121 -1.44 11.62 -7.13
CA THR A 121 -1.50 12.35 -5.87
C THR A 121 -0.29 12.03 -5.00
N GLN A 122 0.54 13.03 -4.68
CA GLN A 122 1.72 12.84 -3.84
C GLN A 122 1.36 12.39 -2.42
N ILE A 123 0.46 13.13 -1.79
CA ILE A 123 -0.01 12.91 -0.41
C ILE A 123 -1.53 12.95 -0.44
N LEU A 124 -2.16 11.90 0.10
CA LEU A 124 -3.60 11.86 0.26
C LEU A 124 -4.01 12.82 1.38
N LYS A 125 -4.86 13.80 1.04
CA LYS A 125 -5.41 14.74 2.01
C LYS A 125 -6.63 14.14 2.70
N GLU A 126 -6.62 14.21 4.02
CA GLU A 126 -7.76 13.82 4.86
C GLU A 126 -9.00 14.65 4.57
N ASN A 127 -10.17 14.09 4.88
CA ASN A 127 -11.48 14.76 4.78
C ASN A 127 -11.82 15.25 3.36
N THR A 128 -11.22 14.65 2.33
CA THR A 128 -11.57 14.89 0.93
C THR A 128 -12.46 13.77 0.40
N ILE A 129 -13.27 14.07 -0.61
CA ILE A 129 -14.04 13.06 -1.34
C ILE A 129 -13.12 11.92 -1.83
N LEU A 130 -11.92 12.25 -2.33
CA LEU A 130 -10.94 11.25 -2.72
C LEU A 130 -10.54 10.34 -1.54
N SER A 131 -10.25 10.91 -0.36
CA SER A 131 -9.92 10.09 0.82
C SER A 131 -11.06 9.15 1.23
N LYS A 132 -12.31 9.57 1.06
CA LYS A 132 -13.49 8.70 1.29
C LYS A 132 -13.50 7.51 0.33
N TYR A 133 -13.31 7.74 -0.97
CA TYR A 133 -13.19 6.64 -1.94
C TYR A 133 -12.05 5.69 -1.60
N ILE A 134 -10.87 6.21 -1.25
CA ILE A 134 -9.72 5.38 -0.89
C ILE A 134 -10.00 4.57 0.37
N ASN A 135 -10.68 5.14 1.38
CA ASN A 135 -11.07 4.40 2.57
C ASN A 135 -12.01 3.24 2.25
N VAL A 136 -13.01 3.45 1.38
CA VAL A 136 -13.92 2.37 0.96
C VAL A 136 -13.17 1.28 0.19
N ILE A 137 -12.23 1.65 -0.69
CA ILE A 137 -11.34 0.68 -1.36
C ILE A 137 -10.55 -0.11 -0.31
N CYS A 138 -9.90 0.55 0.65
CA CYS A 138 -9.14 -0.11 1.69
C CYS A 138 -10.00 -1.11 2.50
N GLN A 139 -11.24 -0.73 2.83
CA GLN A 139 -12.19 -1.59 3.56
C GLN A 139 -12.63 -2.80 2.73
N TYR A 140 -12.88 -2.61 1.44
CA TYR A 140 -13.28 -3.68 0.53
C TYR A 140 -12.16 -4.71 0.37
N PHE A 141 -10.92 -4.25 0.23
CA PHE A 141 -9.74 -5.09 0.07
C PHE A 141 -9.08 -5.50 1.38
N MET A 142 -9.70 -5.16 2.52
CA MET A 142 -9.23 -5.53 3.86
C MET A 142 -7.76 -5.14 4.09
N ILE A 143 -7.42 -3.87 3.79
CA ILE A 143 -6.10 -3.28 4.04
C ILE A 143 -6.22 -2.01 4.85
N ASP A 144 -5.17 -1.66 5.59
CA ASP A 144 -5.05 -0.35 6.22
C ASP A 144 -4.68 0.73 5.19
N ILE A 145 -5.26 1.93 5.34
CA ILE A 145 -4.90 3.10 4.52
C ILE A 145 -3.43 3.49 4.68
N ASP A 146 -2.82 3.21 5.84
CA ASP A 146 -1.40 3.44 6.06
C ASP A 146 -0.53 2.63 5.09
N LEU A 147 -1.00 1.47 4.64
CA LEU A 147 -0.31 0.69 3.60
C LEU A 147 -0.19 1.50 2.30
N LEU A 148 -1.20 2.31 1.94
CA LEU A 148 -1.13 3.18 0.75
C LEU A 148 -0.36 4.48 1.02
N LYS A 149 -0.54 5.08 2.20
CA LYS A 149 0.07 6.39 2.53
C LYS A 149 1.56 6.31 2.84
N LYS A 150 1.97 5.27 3.56
CA LYS A 150 3.33 5.07 4.09
C LYS A 150 4.02 3.85 3.49
N GLY A 151 3.26 2.97 2.82
CA GLY A 151 3.78 1.72 2.26
C GLY A 151 4.01 0.62 3.29
N LYS A 152 3.67 0.86 4.56
CA LYS A 152 3.60 -0.13 5.65
C LYS A 152 2.29 0.08 6.39
N GLY A 153 1.64 -1.00 6.80
CA GLY A 153 0.35 -0.98 7.47
C GLY A 153 -0.10 -2.40 7.82
N LYS A 154 -1.41 -2.64 7.79
CA LYS A 154 -2.01 -3.95 8.09
C LYS A 154 -2.74 -4.52 6.88
N TYR A 155 -2.77 -5.84 6.82
CA TYR A 155 -3.51 -6.65 5.87
C TYR A 155 -4.35 -7.64 6.66
N TYR A 156 -5.65 -7.75 6.35
CA TYR A 156 -6.56 -8.60 7.09
C TYR A 156 -7.06 -9.75 6.20
N VAL A 157 -7.10 -10.96 6.76
CA VAL A 157 -7.55 -12.17 6.06
C VAL A 157 -8.64 -12.83 6.88
N VAL A 158 -9.76 -13.18 6.25
CA VAL A 158 -10.76 -14.03 6.91
C VAL A 158 -10.29 -15.48 6.81
N LYS A 159 -10.27 -16.18 7.94
CA LYS A 159 -9.92 -17.60 8.00
C LYS A 159 -10.87 -18.41 7.11
N GLY A 160 -10.30 -19.29 6.28
CA GLY A 160 -11.04 -19.99 5.22
C GLY A 160 -12.27 -20.75 5.69
N GLU A 161 -12.19 -21.41 6.85
CA GLU A 161 -13.31 -22.16 7.45
C GLU A 161 -14.55 -21.30 7.71
N TRP A 162 -14.39 -19.99 7.94
CA TRP A 162 -15.49 -19.06 8.20
C TRP A 162 -16.05 -18.41 6.93
N LEU A 163 -15.30 -18.39 5.83
CA LEU A 163 -15.77 -17.86 4.54
C LEU A 163 -16.89 -18.71 3.93
N GLU A 164 -16.84 -20.02 4.14
CA GLU A 164 -17.92 -20.92 3.70
C GLU A 164 -19.11 -20.82 4.66
N GLN A 165 -18.84 -20.92 5.97
CA GLN A 165 -19.88 -20.91 6.99
C GLN A 165 -20.74 -19.63 7.01
N ILE A 166 -20.14 -18.46 6.75
CA ILE A 166 -20.90 -17.20 6.76
C ILE A 166 -21.97 -17.16 5.66
N ASN A 167 -21.71 -17.78 4.50
CA ASN A 167 -22.66 -17.82 3.40
C ASN A 167 -23.81 -18.81 3.68
N ASP A 168 -23.53 -19.84 4.49
CA ASP A 168 -24.50 -20.87 4.86
C ASP A 168 -25.29 -20.54 6.14
N ASP A 169 -24.85 -19.55 6.93
CA ASP A 169 -25.52 -19.12 8.17
C ASP A 169 -26.74 -18.24 7.88
N ASN A 170 -27.82 -18.86 7.41
CA ASN A 170 -29.09 -18.19 7.07
C ASN A 170 -29.63 -17.32 8.22
N ALA A 171 -29.41 -17.73 9.48
CA ALA A 171 -29.87 -16.97 10.64
C ALA A 171 -29.10 -15.65 10.79
N PHE A 172 -27.77 -15.70 10.62
CA PHE A 172 -26.98 -14.48 10.54
C PHE A 172 -27.38 -13.65 9.32
N GLN A 173 -27.53 -14.25 8.14
CA GLN A 173 -27.91 -13.54 6.92
C GLN A 173 -29.26 -12.83 7.08
N ASP A 174 -30.24 -13.45 7.73
CA ASP A 174 -31.54 -12.85 7.98
C ASP A 174 -31.48 -11.73 9.03
N GLU A 175 -30.71 -11.91 10.11
CA GLU A 175 -30.48 -10.85 11.12
C GLU A 175 -29.73 -9.66 10.50
N TYR A 176 -28.72 -9.95 9.69
CA TYR A 176 -27.88 -8.97 9.03
C TYR A 176 -28.63 -8.23 7.93
N ARG A 177 -29.39 -8.94 7.09
CA ARG A 177 -30.24 -8.34 6.04
C ARG A 177 -31.32 -7.42 6.62
N LYS A 178 -31.85 -7.73 7.81
CA LYS A 178 -32.78 -6.84 8.53
C LYS A 178 -32.11 -5.59 9.11
N LYS A 179 -30.80 -5.66 9.40
CA LYS A 179 -30.00 -4.52 9.89
C LYS A 179 -29.38 -3.69 8.77
N MET A 180 -29.34 -4.22 7.54
CA MET A 180 -28.78 -3.58 6.35
C MET A 180 -29.90 -3.13 5.41
N GLU A 181 -30.41 -1.92 5.67
CA GLU A 181 -30.92 -1.06 4.60
C GLU A 181 -29.94 0.09 4.30
N GLU A 182 -28.86 0.25 5.06
CA GLU A 182 -27.90 1.37 4.91
C GLU A 182 -26.47 0.91 5.29
N ASN A 183 -25.56 0.80 4.33
CA ASN A 183 -24.08 0.84 4.49
C ASN A 183 -23.27 -0.48 4.50
N TRP A 184 -23.14 -1.13 3.34
CA TRP A 184 -22.25 -2.30 3.12
C TRP A 184 -20.75 -1.99 3.29
N ASN A 185 -20.09 -2.70 4.20
CA ASN A 185 -18.63 -2.65 4.40
C ASN A 185 -18.08 -4.05 4.69
N THR A 186 -17.21 -4.57 3.82
CA THR A 186 -16.68 -5.95 3.91
C THR A 186 -15.97 -6.24 5.22
N THR A 187 -15.12 -5.31 5.71
CA THR A 187 -14.45 -5.50 7.00
C THR A 187 -15.45 -5.48 8.16
N LEU A 188 -16.44 -4.58 8.10
CA LEU A 188 -17.49 -4.50 9.10
C LEU A 188 -18.40 -5.75 9.08
N TYR A 189 -18.70 -6.27 7.90
CA TYR A 189 -19.48 -7.50 7.71
C TYR A 189 -18.86 -8.67 8.45
N PHE A 190 -17.56 -8.92 8.23
CA PHE A 190 -16.85 -9.99 8.94
C PHE A 190 -16.72 -9.71 10.45
N LYS A 191 -16.49 -8.46 10.86
CA LYS A 191 -16.48 -8.11 12.29
C LYS A 191 -17.84 -8.31 12.96
N GLN A 192 -18.93 -8.03 12.26
CA GLN A 192 -20.28 -8.26 12.75
C GLN A 192 -20.60 -9.74 12.83
N TYR A 193 -20.18 -10.54 11.84
CA TYR A 193 -20.31 -11.99 11.91
C TYR A 193 -19.53 -12.57 13.10
N GLU A 194 -18.29 -12.12 13.32
CA GLU A 194 -17.49 -12.52 14.47
C GLU A 194 -18.19 -12.21 15.80
N ASN A 195 -18.79 -11.02 15.94
CA ASN A 195 -19.56 -10.66 17.12
C ASN A 195 -20.82 -11.51 17.29
N TYR A 196 -21.50 -11.84 16.19
CA TYR A 196 -22.63 -12.78 16.19
C TYR A 196 -22.19 -14.17 16.68
N LEU A 197 -21.07 -14.70 16.18
CA LEU A 197 -20.52 -15.98 16.60
C LEU A 197 -20.20 -15.99 18.10
N ARG A 198 -19.55 -14.93 18.60
CA ARG A 198 -19.24 -14.77 20.04
C ARG A 198 -20.51 -14.73 20.89
N LYS A 199 -21.49 -13.93 20.50
CA LYS A 199 -22.75 -13.78 21.24
C LYS A 199 -23.50 -15.10 21.36
N ASN A 200 -23.41 -15.95 20.34
CA ASN A 200 -24.04 -17.26 20.31
C ASN A 200 -23.14 -18.40 20.84
N GLY A 201 -21.98 -18.07 21.42
CA GLY A 201 -21.05 -19.05 22.01
C GLY A 201 -20.39 -19.98 20.98
N LYS A 202 -20.42 -19.65 19.69
CA LYS A 202 -19.80 -20.44 18.61
C LYS A 202 -18.27 -20.28 18.58
N ILE A 203 -17.77 -19.14 19.04
CA ILE A 203 -16.34 -18.87 19.24
C ILE A 203 -16.10 -18.22 20.60
N SER A 204 -14.90 -18.38 21.14
CA SER A 204 -14.52 -17.77 22.42
C SER A 204 -14.30 -16.25 22.31
N SER A 205 -14.24 -15.55 23.44
CA SER A 205 -13.97 -14.11 23.48
C SER A 205 -12.57 -13.73 22.95
N SER A 206 -11.60 -14.64 23.07
CA SER A 206 -10.23 -14.47 22.57
C SER A 206 -10.04 -14.91 21.11
N GLU A 207 -11.04 -15.58 20.54
CA GLU A 207 -10.96 -16.09 19.17
C GLU A 207 -11.38 -15.01 18.16
N SER A 208 -10.65 -14.98 17.05
CA SER A 208 -10.88 -14.07 15.93
C SER A 208 -11.02 -14.90 14.65
N ILE A 209 -12.01 -14.58 13.83
CA ILE A 209 -12.18 -15.15 12.48
C ILE A 209 -11.39 -14.35 11.45
N ILE A 210 -10.94 -13.15 11.83
CA ILE A 210 -10.08 -12.28 11.03
C ILE A 210 -8.66 -12.39 11.58
N GLU A 211 -7.72 -12.74 10.72
CA GLU A 211 -6.29 -12.69 10.99
C GLU A 211 -5.74 -11.35 10.54
N GLU A 212 -5.02 -10.69 11.44
CA GLU A 212 -4.35 -9.42 11.18
C GLU A 212 -2.87 -9.67 10.95
N TYR A 213 -2.36 -9.17 9.82
CA TYR A 213 -0.97 -9.29 9.43
C TYR A 213 -0.36 -7.90 9.25
N PRO A 214 0.74 -7.59 9.96
CA PRO A 214 1.65 -6.53 9.56
C PRO A 214 2.07 -6.73 8.11
N ALA A 215 2.08 -5.63 7.34
CA ALA A 215 2.31 -5.68 5.91
C ALA A 215 3.13 -4.48 5.38
N ALA A 216 3.87 -4.72 4.30
CA ALA A 216 4.59 -3.70 3.55
C ALA A 216 4.38 -3.90 2.03
N ILE A 217 4.28 -2.80 1.30
CA ILE A 217 4.36 -2.83 -0.17
C ILE A 217 5.82 -3.04 -0.56
N THR A 218 6.09 -3.99 -1.44
CA THR A 218 7.46 -4.41 -1.81
C THR A 218 8.30 -3.25 -2.36
N TYR A 219 7.72 -2.42 -3.24
CA TYR A 219 8.39 -1.26 -3.82
C TYR A 219 7.97 0.04 -3.10
N SER A 220 8.92 0.97 -2.98
CA SER A 220 8.70 2.29 -2.40
C SER A 220 8.82 3.39 -3.45
N GLY A 221 7.84 4.29 -3.45
CA GLY A 221 7.84 5.50 -4.27
C GLY A 221 8.56 6.67 -3.62
N ALA A 222 9.32 6.47 -2.54
CA ALA A 222 9.96 7.52 -1.76
C ALA A 222 10.88 8.43 -2.59
N TYR A 223 11.73 7.82 -3.44
CA TYR A 223 12.55 8.56 -4.40
C TYR A 223 11.70 9.36 -5.40
N LEU A 224 10.62 8.75 -5.91
CA LEU A 224 9.70 9.41 -6.85
C LEU A 224 8.94 10.57 -6.20
N LEU A 225 8.57 10.46 -4.92
CA LEU A 225 8.00 11.55 -4.15
C LEU A 225 8.96 12.74 -4.10
N LEU A 226 10.21 12.49 -3.70
CA LEU A 226 11.26 13.50 -3.65
C LEU A 226 11.45 14.16 -5.02
N LYS A 227 11.48 13.36 -6.10
CA LYS A 227 11.62 13.83 -7.48
C LYS A 227 10.47 14.71 -7.96
N GLN A 228 9.24 14.46 -7.50
CA GLN A 228 8.08 15.29 -7.86
C GLN A 228 7.96 16.59 -7.06
N GLN A 229 8.67 16.70 -5.93
CA GLN A 229 8.65 17.89 -5.09
C GLN A 229 9.63 18.93 -5.64
N LYS A 230 9.15 19.84 -6.50
CA LYS A 230 9.98 20.91 -7.12
C LYS A 230 10.82 21.71 -6.11
N LYS A 231 10.30 21.92 -4.89
CA LYS A 231 11.01 22.63 -3.81
C LYS A 231 12.20 21.85 -3.25
N LYS A 232 12.29 20.55 -3.52
CA LYS A 232 13.35 19.65 -3.04
C LYS A 232 14.37 19.26 -4.13
N ALA A 233 14.53 20.11 -5.14
CA ALA A 233 15.44 19.83 -6.26
C ALA A 233 16.91 19.73 -5.81
N ALA A 234 17.31 20.50 -4.79
CA ALA A 234 18.66 20.46 -4.25
C ALA A 234 18.92 19.14 -3.50
N GLU A 235 17.94 18.70 -2.72
CA GLU A 235 17.96 17.46 -1.95
C GLU A 235 17.98 16.25 -2.89
N LEU A 236 17.18 16.26 -3.96
CA LEU A 236 17.25 15.24 -5.00
C LEU A 236 18.65 15.18 -5.64
N LYS A 237 19.25 16.34 -5.96
CA LYS A 237 20.61 16.40 -6.51
C LYS A 237 21.65 15.85 -5.52
N ALA A 238 21.48 16.14 -4.23
CA ALA A 238 22.35 15.64 -3.17
C ALA A 238 22.23 14.11 -3.04
N ILE A 239 21.02 13.55 -3.05
CA ILE A 239 20.78 12.09 -3.07
C ILE A 239 21.45 11.45 -4.28
N ASN A 240 21.28 12.00 -5.47
CA ASN A 240 21.93 11.45 -6.67
C ASN A 240 23.45 11.52 -6.57
N SER A 241 23.99 12.60 -6.01
CA SER A 241 25.44 12.74 -5.79
C SER A 241 25.95 11.75 -4.75
N LEU A 242 25.19 11.51 -3.67
CA LEU A 242 25.50 10.52 -2.64
C LEU A 242 25.55 9.11 -3.23
N ILE A 243 24.54 8.70 -4.00
CA ILE A 243 24.49 7.38 -4.66
C ILE A 243 25.72 7.20 -5.57
N MET A 244 26.03 8.20 -6.39
CA MET A 244 27.20 8.15 -7.27
C MET A 244 28.51 8.07 -6.49
N HIS A 245 28.65 8.86 -5.42
CA HIS A 245 29.84 8.87 -4.60
C HIS A 245 30.06 7.52 -3.92
N LEU A 246 29.02 6.96 -3.28
CA LEU A 246 29.07 5.63 -2.67
C LEU A 246 29.43 4.55 -3.69
N TYR A 247 28.86 4.62 -4.89
CA TYR A 247 29.16 3.69 -5.97
C TYR A 247 30.65 3.76 -6.38
N TYR A 248 31.19 4.97 -6.55
CA TYR A 248 32.61 5.16 -6.87
C TYR A 248 33.53 4.73 -5.73
N CYS A 249 33.20 5.04 -4.47
CA CYS A 249 33.95 4.55 -3.32
C CYS A 249 33.99 3.02 -3.27
N GLN A 250 32.86 2.37 -3.54
CA GLN A 250 32.76 0.92 -3.53
C GLN A 250 33.54 0.24 -4.66
N HIS A 251 33.49 0.79 -5.88
CA HIS A 251 33.97 0.11 -7.08
C HIS A 251 35.29 0.65 -7.64
N ILE A 252 35.61 1.93 -7.46
CA ILE A 252 36.83 2.53 -8.02
C ILE A 252 37.99 2.44 -7.03
N TYR A 253 37.77 2.67 -5.73
CA TYR A 253 38.87 2.57 -4.76
C TYR A 253 39.35 1.13 -4.52
N LYS A 254 38.52 0.12 -4.83
CA LYS A 254 38.96 -1.29 -4.88
C LYS A 254 39.97 -1.56 -5.99
N PHE A 255 39.96 -0.80 -7.10
CA PHE A 255 40.92 -0.98 -8.20
C PHE A 255 42.30 -0.42 -7.86
N THR A 256 42.37 0.68 -7.09
CA THR A 256 43.65 1.30 -6.69
C THR A 256 44.40 0.49 -5.62
N ASP A 257 43.69 -0.27 -4.77
CA ASP A 257 44.33 -1.15 -3.78
C ASP A 257 44.82 -2.48 -4.39
N THR A 258 44.23 -2.95 -5.49
CA THR A 258 44.75 -4.12 -6.20
C THR A 258 45.94 -3.81 -7.11
N LEU A 259 46.04 -2.59 -7.64
CA LEU A 259 47.20 -2.18 -8.47
C LEU A 259 48.45 -1.83 -7.63
N SER A 260 48.29 -1.45 -6.37
CA SER A 260 49.42 -1.15 -5.47
C SER A 260 50.07 -2.40 -4.84
N LEU A 261 49.45 -3.58 -4.99
CA LEU A 261 50.01 -4.86 -4.55
C LEU A 261 50.87 -5.56 -5.61
N ASP A 262 50.74 -5.19 -6.89
CA ASP A 262 51.56 -5.76 -7.98
C ASP A 262 52.87 -4.99 -8.21
N GLU A 263 53.02 -3.75 -7.72
CA GLU A 263 54.26 -2.96 -7.89
C GLU A 263 55.37 -3.28 -6.87
N ASN A 264 55.13 -4.17 -5.90
CA ASN A 264 56.13 -4.64 -4.93
C ASN A 264 56.64 -6.07 -5.21
N SER A 265 56.39 -6.62 -6.40
CA SER A 265 56.89 -7.94 -6.82
C SER A 265 57.76 -7.87 -8.07
N LEU A 266 58.85 -7.09 -8.00
CA LEU A 266 60.00 -7.17 -8.93
C LEU A 266 61.32 -7.01 -8.17
#